data_AF-A0AAE1HNI6-F1
#
_entry.id   AF-A0AAE1HNI6-F1
#
_cell.length_a   1.000
_cell.length_b   1.000
_cell.length_c   1.000
_cell.angle_alpha   90.00
_cell.angle_beta   90.00
_cell.angle_gamma   90.00
#
_symmetry.space_group_name_H-M   'P 1'
#
loop_
_entity.id
_entity.type
_entity.pdbx_description
1 polymer ?
#
loop_
_entity_poly.entity_id
_entity_poly.type
_entity_poly.pdbx_seq_one_letter_code
_entity_poly.pdbx_strand_id
1 'polypeptide(L)'
;MKQYLESRNGGNGPEENVHRRNGRGRSRGRQIISSDEEDNSYQADQDFQTEEDLTKEQNRLQVILKENEDLKNQIVSAMRSKPGTPVQNLTSLLKDLYECATRNSGKQARGIRYSEELKDLGTLLYLLSGKMTYEILSSNLPLPAVSTVRAKVHSSELAFEGEFRIKALKNYLQDRGYPMKVVLSEDGTRLVGKVMYHLSTNQVVGFVPKLTGNGIPELSSFPATSSTVMANYFQQNELSNYAYVIMAQPLSSKAPPFCVCVFGTINKFSADQVDLRWK
;
A
#
# COMPACT_ATOMS: atom_id res chain seq x y z
N MET A 1 -23.80 -17.23 -29.68
CA MET A 1 -25.24 -16.98 -29.86
C MET A 1 -25.53 -15.55 -29.45
N LYS A 2 -25.89 -14.71 -30.42
CA LYS A 2 -26.37 -13.33 -30.26
C LYS A 2 -27.83 -13.34 -29.79
N GLN A 3 -28.22 -12.36 -28.97
CA GLN A 3 -29.47 -11.55 -29.01
C GLN A 3 -29.55 -10.75 -27.69
N TYR A 4 -29.33 -9.43 -27.68
CA TYR A 4 -30.28 -8.34 -27.96
C TYR A 4 -31.58 -8.41 -27.17
N LEU A 5 -31.83 -7.40 -26.32
CA LEU A 5 -33.10 -6.69 -26.18
C LEU A 5 -32.85 -5.35 -25.45
N GLU A 6 -32.66 -4.29 -26.24
CA GLU A 6 -33.05 -2.94 -25.87
C GLU A 6 -34.50 -2.73 -26.33
N SER A 7 -35.30 -1.99 -25.57
CA SER A 7 -36.58 -1.45 -26.02
C SER A 7 -36.74 -0.04 -25.46
N ARG A 8 -36.68 0.93 -26.37
CA ARG A 8 -37.11 2.32 -26.20
C ARG A 8 -38.64 2.42 -26.24
N ASN A 9 -39.19 3.41 -25.54
CA ASN A 9 -40.20 4.40 -25.96
C ASN A 9 -40.53 5.24 -24.70
N GLY A 10 -40.50 6.57 -24.64
CA GLY A 10 -40.74 7.59 -25.64
C GLY A 10 -42.15 8.17 -25.44
N GLY A 11 -42.28 9.40 -24.91
CA GLY A 11 -43.58 10.10 -24.88
C GLY A 11 -43.71 11.31 -23.93
N ASN A 12 -43.41 12.50 -24.46
CA ASN A 12 -44.10 13.81 -24.37
C ASN A 12 -44.49 14.46 -23.01
N GLY A 13 -44.10 15.73 -22.85
CA GLY A 13 -44.43 16.68 -21.76
C GLY A 13 -45.89 17.19 -21.74
N PRO A 14 -46.24 18.22 -20.93
CA PRO A 14 -45.77 19.60 -21.17
C PRO A 14 -45.54 20.51 -19.92
N GLU A 15 -44.89 21.65 -20.19
CA GLU A 15 -45.06 23.04 -19.71
C GLU A 15 -45.18 23.44 -18.20
N GLU A 16 -44.31 24.42 -17.89
CA GLU A 16 -44.48 25.64 -17.08
C GLU A 16 -45.11 25.61 -15.67
N ASN A 17 -44.33 26.08 -14.69
CA ASN A 17 -44.80 27.19 -13.86
C ASN A 17 -43.64 27.99 -13.24
N VAL A 18 -43.45 29.20 -13.76
CA VAL A 18 -42.63 30.28 -13.22
C VAL A 18 -43.45 31.01 -12.16
N HIS A 19 -42.97 31.08 -10.92
CA HIS A 19 -43.46 32.06 -9.94
C HIS A 19 -42.31 32.82 -9.28
N ARG A 20 -42.16 34.07 -9.74
CA ARG A 20 -41.52 35.19 -9.04
C ARG A 20 -42.34 35.56 -7.80
N ARG A 21 -41.68 35.95 -6.71
CA ARG A 21 -42.06 37.11 -5.88
C ARG A 21 -40.91 37.58 -4.97
N ASN A 22 -40.41 38.78 -5.31
CA ASN A 22 -39.97 39.93 -4.49
C ASN A 22 -39.61 39.66 -3.01
N GLY A 23 -38.46 40.08 -2.47
CA GLY A 23 -37.85 41.40 -2.61
C GLY A 23 -38.16 42.24 -1.37
N ARG A 24 -37.22 42.34 -0.42
CA ARG A 24 -37.15 43.44 0.58
C ARG A 24 -35.68 43.73 0.88
N GLY A 25 -35.20 44.85 0.36
CA GLY A 25 -33.94 45.45 0.75
C GLY A 25 -34.05 46.19 2.08
N ARG A 26 -32.91 46.36 2.74
CA ARG A 26 -32.63 47.50 3.61
C ARG A 26 -31.20 47.96 3.35
N SER A 27 -31.09 49.22 3.00
CA SER A 27 -29.86 49.94 2.67
C SER A 27 -29.24 50.58 3.92
N ARG A 28 -27.90 50.67 3.84
CA ARG A 28 -27.01 51.77 4.28
C ARG A 28 -26.85 52.08 5.77
N GLY A 29 -25.61 51.90 6.22
CA GLY A 29 -24.95 52.70 7.24
C GLY A 29 -23.44 52.70 6.96
N ARG A 30 -22.98 53.69 6.20
CA ARG A 30 -21.55 53.95 5.92
C ARG A 30 -21.14 55.02 6.94
N GLN A 31 -20.26 54.68 7.89
CA GLN A 31 -19.53 55.67 8.68
C GLN A 31 -18.05 55.52 8.37
N ILE A 32 -17.51 56.61 7.85
CA ILE A 32 -16.10 56.90 7.66
C ILE A 32 -15.61 57.39 9.03
N ILE A 33 -14.57 56.76 9.58
CA ILE A 33 -13.72 57.35 10.62
C ILE A 33 -12.27 57.20 10.17
N SER A 34 -11.55 58.27 10.46
CA SER A 34 -10.25 58.74 10.02
C SER A 34 -9.07 57.80 10.24
N SER A 35 -8.09 58.03 9.36
CA SER A 35 -6.66 57.84 9.53
C SER A 35 -6.16 58.09 10.95
N ASP A 36 -5.36 57.15 11.46
CA ASP A 36 -4.13 57.44 12.17
C ASP A 36 -3.10 56.38 11.74
N GLU A 37 -2.01 56.88 11.18
CA GLU A 37 -0.76 56.13 10.97
C GLU A 37 -0.17 55.85 12.34
N GLU A 38 0.23 54.60 12.62
CA GLU A 38 1.41 54.30 13.44
C GLU A 38 1.74 52.79 13.42
N ASP A 39 3.03 52.54 13.19
CA ASP A 39 3.82 51.36 13.59
C ASP A 39 3.64 50.04 12.84
N ASN A 40 4.09 50.16 11.60
CA ASN A 40 4.88 49.21 10.85
C ASN A 40 5.99 48.50 11.68
N SER A 41 5.71 47.31 12.22
CA SER A 41 6.74 46.27 12.42
C SER A 41 6.15 44.86 12.46
N TYR A 42 5.57 44.42 11.34
CA TYR A 42 5.48 42.98 11.09
C TYR A 42 6.90 42.49 10.76
N GLN A 43 7.62 42.02 11.77
CA GLN A 43 8.80 41.19 11.55
C GLN A 43 8.32 39.93 10.82
N ALA A 44 8.57 39.93 9.51
CA ALA A 44 8.57 38.73 8.73
C ALA A 44 9.70 37.86 9.26
N ASP A 45 9.36 36.84 10.04
CA ASP A 45 10.20 35.65 10.21
C ASP A 45 10.25 34.94 8.86
N GLN A 46 11.01 35.52 7.93
CA GLN A 46 11.55 34.82 6.79
C GLN A 46 12.66 33.92 7.35
N ASP A 47 12.44 32.61 7.23
CA ASP A 47 13.46 31.59 7.34
C ASP A 47 14.63 31.92 6.38
N PHE A 48 15.57 32.73 6.83
CA PHE A 48 16.90 32.83 6.25
C PHE A 48 17.60 31.50 6.54
N GLN A 49 17.48 30.55 5.62
CA GLN A 49 18.53 29.53 5.47
C GLN A 49 19.83 30.29 5.24
N THR A 50 20.74 30.22 6.21
CA THR A 50 22.02 30.93 6.15
C THR A 50 22.74 30.54 4.86
N GLU A 51 23.48 31.47 4.24
CA GLU A 51 24.35 31.17 3.09
C GLU A 51 25.26 29.95 3.35
N GLU A 52 25.58 29.72 4.62
CA GLU A 52 26.33 28.57 5.12
C GLU A 52 25.61 27.23 4.89
N ASP A 53 24.29 27.15 5.11
CA ASP A 53 23.50 25.93 4.88
C ASP A 53 23.35 25.62 3.38
N LEU A 54 23.16 26.66 2.55
CA LEU A 54 23.14 26.54 1.09
C LEU A 54 24.49 26.06 0.55
N THR A 55 25.58 26.62 1.07
CA THR A 55 26.95 26.23 0.68
C THR A 55 27.25 24.79 1.09
N LYS A 56 26.80 24.36 2.27
CA LYS A 56 26.96 22.99 2.76
C LYS A 56 26.21 21.99 1.88
N GLU A 57 24.99 22.29 1.48
CA GLU A 57 24.21 21.39 0.63
C GLU A 57 24.73 21.37 -0.82
N GLN A 58 25.23 22.49 -1.34
CA GLN A 58 25.93 22.52 -2.63
C GLN A 58 27.19 21.65 -2.64
N ASN A 59 28.00 21.71 -1.57
CA ASN A 59 29.19 20.85 -1.42
C ASN A 59 28.81 19.37 -1.35
N ARG A 60 27.74 19.04 -0.63
CA ARG A 60 27.22 17.67 -0.55
C ARG A 60 26.77 17.16 -1.92
N LEU A 61 26.06 17.98 -2.69
CA LEU A 61 25.61 17.63 -4.04
C LEU A 61 26.79 17.43 -5.00
N GLN A 62 27.85 18.24 -4.88
CA GLN A 62 29.07 18.07 -5.68
C GLN A 62 29.78 16.75 -5.39
N VAL A 63 29.85 16.33 -4.12
CA VAL A 63 30.41 15.02 -3.74
C VAL A 63 29.60 13.88 -4.37
N ILE A 64 28.28 13.93 -4.25
CA ILE A 64 27.38 12.92 -4.83
C ILE A 64 27.51 12.85 -6.35
N LEU A 65 27.61 14.00 -7.02
CA LEU A 65 27.79 14.07 -8.48
C LEU A 65 29.11 13.42 -8.91
N LYS A 66 30.20 13.70 -8.19
CA LYS A 66 31.50 13.10 -8.46
C LYS A 66 31.49 11.58 -8.25
N GLU A 67 30.89 11.10 -7.16
CA GLU A 67 30.73 9.67 -6.91
C GLU A 67 29.92 8.97 -8.01
N ASN A 68 28.85 9.62 -8.49
CA ASN A 68 28.05 9.11 -9.61
C ASN A 68 28.83 9.08 -10.93
N GLU A 69 29.72 10.05 -11.16
CA GLU A 69 30.59 10.08 -12.32
C GLU A 69 31.62 8.94 -12.29
N ASP A 70 32.22 8.71 -11.12
CA ASP A 70 33.14 7.60 -10.89
C ASP A 70 32.45 6.23 -11.07
N LEU A 71 31.24 6.07 -10.54
CA LEU A 71 30.41 4.87 -10.74
C LEU A 71 30.07 4.66 -12.22
N LYS A 72 29.68 5.72 -12.93
CA LYS A 72 29.43 5.66 -14.38
C LYS A 72 30.67 5.20 -15.14
N ASN A 73 31.84 5.73 -14.82
CA ASN A 73 33.09 5.37 -15.47
C ASN A 73 33.49 3.92 -15.18
N GLN A 74 33.25 3.43 -13.97
CA GLN A 74 33.44 2.02 -13.60
C GLN A 74 32.48 1.08 -14.35
N ILE A 75 31.22 1.50 -14.56
CA ILE A 75 30.25 0.72 -15.33
C ILE A 75 30.66 0.64 -16.81
N VAL A 76 31.08 1.77 -17.39
CA VAL A 76 31.53 1.81 -18.79
C VAL A 76 32.79 0.96 -19.00
N SER A 77 33.72 0.97 -18.04
CA SER A 77 34.92 0.12 -18.12
C SER A 77 34.59 -1.37 -17.95
N ALA A 78 33.68 -1.72 -17.04
CA ALA A 78 33.18 -3.07 -16.85
C ALA A 78 32.49 -3.61 -18.13
N MET A 79 31.67 -2.79 -18.79
CA MET A 79 30.98 -3.15 -20.04
C MET A 79 31.93 -3.33 -21.24
N ARG A 80 33.10 -2.68 -21.22
CA ARG A 80 34.13 -2.80 -22.27
C ARG A 80 35.10 -3.97 -22.05
N SER A 81 35.10 -4.57 -20.86
CA SER A 81 35.93 -5.74 -20.56
C SER A 81 35.34 -7.01 -21.18
N LYS A 82 36.20 -7.94 -21.61
CA LYS A 82 35.73 -9.24 -22.15
C LYS A 82 34.91 -9.98 -21.09
N PRO A 83 33.85 -10.72 -21.48
CA PRO A 83 33.06 -11.51 -20.54
C PRO A 83 33.98 -12.49 -19.81
N GLY A 84 34.04 -12.37 -18.47
CA GLY A 84 34.85 -13.24 -17.61
C GLY A 84 35.92 -12.57 -16.75
N THR A 85 36.21 -11.29 -16.94
CA THR A 85 37.14 -10.55 -16.05
C THR A 85 36.40 -10.09 -14.78
N PRO A 86 36.79 -10.53 -13.57
CA PRO A 86 36.14 -10.10 -12.33
C PRO A 86 36.48 -8.63 -12.05
N VAL A 87 35.48 -7.77 -12.12
CA VAL A 87 35.61 -6.36 -11.77
C VAL A 87 35.75 -6.25 -10.25
N GLN A 88 36.92 -5.80 -9.79
CA GLN A 88 37.17 -5.50 -8.38
C GLN A 88 36.48 -4.15 -8.07
N ASN A 89 35.62 -4.14 -7.03
CA ASN A 89 34.80 -3.01 -6.54
C ASN A 89 33.36 -2.84 -7.10
N LEU A 90 32.67 -3.89 -7.53
CA LEU A 90 31.20 -3.81 -7.61
C LEU A 90 30.60 -3.84 -6.20
N THR A 91 29.69 -2.89 -5.90
CA THR A 91 28.76 -3.03 -4.76
C THR A 91 28.11 -4.42 -4.79
N SER A 92 27.83 -5.02 -3.64
CA SER A 92 27.25 -6.39 -3.54
C SER A 92 26.07 -6.61 -4.49
N LEU A 93 25.18 -5.63 -4.60
CA LEU A 93 24.04 -5.65 -5.52
C LEU A 93 24.45 -5.78 -7.00
N LEU A 94 25.37 -4.93 -7.46
CA LEU A 94 25.82 -4.97 -8.85
C LEU A 94 26.49 -6.31 -9.15
N LYS A 95 27.24 -6.86 -8.18
CA LYS A 95 27.88 -8.16 -8.31
C LYS A 95 26.84 -9.26 -8.48
N ASP A 96 25.78 -9.25 -7.67
CA ASP A 96 24.67 -10.20 -7.77
C ASP A 96 23.94 -10.10 -9.11
N LEU A 97 23.69 -8.88 -9.61
CA LEU A 97 23.10 -8.65 -10.93
C LEU A 97 24.00 -9.18 -12.05
N TYR A 98 25.30 -8.88 -12.00
CA TYR A 98 26.27 -9.36 -12.99
C TYR A 98 26.38 -10.88 -13.00
N GLU A 99 26.48 -11.52 -11.83
CA GLU A 99 26.51 -12.97 -11.70
C GLU A 99 25.21 -13.60 -12.19
N CYS A 100 24.06 -12.99 -11.90
CA CYS A 100 22.76 -13.45 -12.38
C CYS A 100 22.68 -13.38 -13.92
N ALA A 101 23.08 -12.26 -14.51
CA ALA A 101 23.13 -12.09 -15.96
C ALA A 101 24.04 -13.13 -16.62
N THR A 102 25.25 -13.31 -16.06
CA THR A 102 26.24 -14.26 -16.57
C THR A 102 25.72 -15.70 -16.47
N ARG A 103 25.13 -16.09 -15.33
CA ARG A 103 24.59 -17.44 -15.08
C ARG A 103 23.38 -17.77 -15.96
N ASN A 104 22.62 -16.76 -16.37
CA ASN A 104 21.40 -16.92 -17.16
C ASN A 104 21.60 -16.60 -18.64
N SER A 105 22.80 -16.15 -19.03
CA SER A 105 23.18 -15.94 -20.42
C SER A 105 23.00 -17.22 -21.22
N GLY A 106 22.32 -17.12 -22.37
CA GLY A 106 22.03 -18.25 -23.26
C GLY A 106 20.97 -19.24 -22.77
N LYS A 107 20.36 -19.02 -21.59
CA LYS A 107 19.27 -19.90 -21.10
C LYS A 107 17.93 -19.47 -21.67
N GLN A 108 17.07 -20.46 -21.93
CA GLN A 108 15.66 -20.22 -22.23
C GLN A 108 14.93 -19.70 -21.00
N ALA A 109 13.83 -18.95 -21.20
CA ALA A 109 13.06 -18.31 -20.14
C ALA A 109 12.70 -19.23 -18.94
N ARG A 110 12.36 -20.51 -19.21
CA ARG A 110 12.02 -21.50 -18.16
C ARG A 110 13.23 -22.00 -17.35
N GLY A 111 14.44 -21.88 -17.90
CA GLY A 111 15.70 -22.30 -17.27
C GLY A 111 16.37 -21.21 -16.42
N ILE A 112 15.83 -19.99 -16.44
CA ILE A 112 16.37 -18.88 -15.65
C ILE A 112 16.19 -19.16 -14.16
N ARG A 113 17.23 -18.90 -13.38
CA ARG A 113 17.24 -19.04 -11.92
C ARG A 113 17.76 -17.76 -11.28
N TYR A 114 17.01 -17.27 -10.30
CA TYR A 114 17.32 -16.08 -9.53
C TYR A 114 17.70 -16.48 -8.11
N SER A 115 18.65 -15.78 -7.51
CA SER A 115 18.96 -15.92 -6.08
C SER A 115 17.80 -15.41 -5.22
N GLU A 116 17.76 -15.78 -3.94
CA GLU A 116 16.68 -15.32 -3.06
C GLU A 116 16.75 -13.81 -2.80
N GLU A 117 17.96 -13.26 -2.72
CA GLU A 117 18.22 -11.83 -2.52
C GLU A 117 17.69 -11.00 -3.69
N LEU A 118 17.88 -11.47 -4.94
CA LEU A 118 17.32 -10.82 -6.12
C LEU A 118 15.80 -10.95 -6.19
N LYS A 119 15.24 -12.06 -5.69
CA LYS A 119 13.78 -12.20 -5.55
C LYS A 119 13.23 -11.24 -4.49
N ASP A 120 13.92 -11.05 -3.37
CA ASP A 120 13.52 -10.10 -2.32
C ASP A 120 13.59 -8.66 -2.83
N LEU A 121 14.70 -8.28 -3.46
CA LEU A 121 14.85 -6.98 -4.11
C LEU A 121 13.78 -6.77 -5.18
N GLY A 122 13.57 -7.76 -6.04
CA GLY A 122 12.55 -7.70 -7.09
C GLY A 122 11.15 -7.52 -6.52
N THR A 123 10.85 -8.19 -5.41
CA THR A 123 9.58 -8.05 -4.68
C THR A 123 9.42 -6.67 -4.08
N LEU A 124 10.45 -6.14 -3.43
CA LEU A 124 10.44 -4.79 -2.88
C LEU A 124 10.22 -3.73 -3.98
N LEU A 125 10.97 -3.81 -5.08
CA LEU A 125 10.83 -2.91 -6.22
C LEU A 125 9.42 -2.98 -6.82
N TYR A 126 8.86 -4.18 -6.97
CA TYR A 126 7.50 -4.36 -7.47
C TYR A 126 6.43 -3.73 -6.56
N LEU A 127 6.58 -3.88 -5.23
CA LEU A 127 5.65 -3.31 -4.26
C LEU A 127 5.74 -1.78 -4.18
N LEU A 128 6.93 -1.20 -4.26
CA LEU A 128 7.14 0.25 -4.18
C LEU A 128 6.80 0.98 -5.48
N SER A 129 7.21 0.43 -6.62
CA SER A 129 7.12 1.12 -7.92
C SER A 129 5.91 0.73 -8.76
N GLY A 130 5.23 -0.36 -8.36
CA GLY A 130 4.11 -0.93 -9.09
C GLY A 130 4.52 -1.77 -10.31
N LYS A 131 3.52 -2.43 -10.90
CA LYS A 131 3.71 -3.40 -11.98
C LYS A 131 4.43 -2.80 -13.20
N MET A 132 3.98 -1.65 -13.68
CA MET A 132 4.46 -1.05 -14.93
C MET A 132 5.94 -0.66 -14.83
N THR A 133 6.33 0.03 -13.77
CA THR A 133 7.72 0.42 -13.53
C THR A 133 8.61 -0.81 -13.38
N TYR A 134 8.14 -1.82 -12.65
CA TYR A 134 8.88 -3.06 -12.49
C TYR A 134 9.06 -3.84 -13.81
N GLU A 135 8.06 -3.85 -14.69
CA GLU A 135 8.16 -4.46 -16.01
C GLU A 135 9.24 -3.78 -16.86
N ILE A 136 9.32 -2.45 -16.82
CA ILE A 136 10.37 -1.70 -17.49
C ILE A 136 11.74 -2.07 -16.92
N LEU A 137 11.89 -2.09 -15.59
CA LEU A 137 13.16 -2.44 -14.94
C LEU A 137 13.58 -3.89 -15.26
N SER A 138 12.68 -4.85 -15.12
CA SER A 138 12.96 -6.28 -15.37
C SER A 138 13.24 -6.60 -16.85
N SER A 139 12.79 -5.75 -17.77
CA SER A 139 13.14 -5.88 -19.19
C SER A 139 14.55 -5.36 -19.49
N ASN A 140 15.10 -4.48 -18.66
CA ASN A 140 16.39 -3.83 -18.87
C ASN A 140 17.49 -4.30 -17.90
N LEU A 141 17.12 -4.98 -16.82
CA LEU A 141 18.01 -5.49 -15.78
C LEU A 141 17.79 -6.99 -15.59
N PRO A 142 18.79 -7.75 -15.10
CA PRO A 142 18.67 -9.19 -14.83
C PRO A 142 17.85 -9.48 -13.55
N LEU A 143 16.66 -8.87 -13.46
CA LEU A 143 15.73 -9.02 -12.35
C LEU A 143 14.74 -10.17 -12.60
N PRO A 144 14.14 -10.72 -11.55
CA PRO A 144 13.09 -11.72 -11.66
C PRO A 144 11.93 -11.30 -12.57
N ALA A 145 11.34 -12.28 -13.27
CA ALA A 145 10.13 -12.04 -14.03
C ALA A 145 8.96 -11.65 -13.09
N VAL A 146 8.01 -10.86 -13.60
CA VAL A 146 6.80 -10.45 -12.86
C VAL A 146 6.07 -11.64 -12.25
N SER A 147 5.98 -12.77 -12.97
CA SER A 147 5.35 -14.00 -12.48
C SER A 147 6.09 -14.58 -11.28
N THR A 148 7.42 -14.54 -11.27
CA THR A 148 8.26 -14.99 -10.14
C THR A 148 8.06 -14.10 -8.92
N VAL A 149 8.06 -12.78 -9.10
CA VAL A 149 7.81 -11.84 -8.01
C VAL A 149 6.40 -12.01 -7.45
N ARG A 150 5.39 -12.09 -8.32
CA ARG A 150 4.01 -12.33 -7.90
C ARG A 150 3.89 -13.64 -7.13
N ALA A 151 4.49 -14.72 -7.61
CA ALA A 151 4.48 -15.99 -6.89
C ALA A 151 5.09 -15.84 -5.48
N LYS A 152 6.19 -15.09 -5.34
CA LYS A 152 6.81 -14.79 -4.04
C LYS A 152 5.91 -13.96 -3.12
N VAL A 153 5.22 -12.95 -3.66
CA VAL A 153 4.21 -12.18 -2.91
C VAL A 153 3.08 -13.08 -2.41
N HIS A 154 2.56 -13.97 -3.27
CA HIS A 154 1.47 -14.88 -2.90
C HIS A 154 1.93 -16.02 -1.96
N SER A 155 3.21 -16.39 -1.98
CA SER A 155 3.77 -17.40 -1.06
C SER A 155 4.21 -16.83 0.28
N SER A 156 4.33 -15.50 0.41
CA SER A 156 4.59 -14.87 1.71
C SER A 156 3.42 -15.16 2.67
N GLU A 157 3.67 -15.19 3.98
CA GLU A 157 2.63 -15.42 4.98
C GLU A 157 1.48 -14.39 4.83
N LEU A 158 0.43 -14.79 4.10
CA LEU A 158 -0.75 -13.98 3.88
C LEU A 158 -1.52 -13.88 5.20
N ALA A 159 -1.98 -12.68 5.54
CA ALA A 159 -2.94 -12.51 6.61
C ALA A 159 -4.27 -13.12 6.15
N PHE A 160 -4.79 -14.08 6.92
CA PHE A 160 -6.15 -14.58 6.73
C PHE A 160 -7.15 -13.67 7.44
N GLU A 161 -8.37 -13.63 6.91
CA GLU A 161 -9.44 -12.81 7.47
C GLU A 161 -9.72 -13.25 8.93
N GLY A 162 -9.67 -12.30 9.86
CA GLY A 162 -9.95 -12.50 11.27
C GLY A 162 -8.84 -13.17 12.08
N GLU A 163 -7.75 -13.64 11.44
CA GLU A 163 -6.67 -14.32 12.14
C GLU A 163 -5.77 -13.35 12.89
N PHE A 164 -5.60 -13.58 14.19
CA PHE A 164 -4.67 -12.84 15.04
C PHE A 164 -3.27 -13.42 14.95
N ARG A 165 -2.38 -12.68 14.28
CA ARG A 165 -1.00 -13.09 13.99
C ARG A 165 -0.02 -12.83 15.14
N ILE A 166 -0.39 -13.16 16.39
CA ILE A 166 0.42 -12.86 17.59
C ILE A 166 1.77 -13.59 17.55
N LYS A 167 1.81 -14.84 17.09
CA LYS A 167 3.07 -15.60 16.94
C LYS A 167 4.00 -14.93 15.92
N ALA A 168 3.47 -14.51 14.78
CA ALA A 168 4.25 -13.83 13.76
C ALA A 168 4.72 -12.44 14.23
N LEU A 169 3.89 -11.72 15.02
CA LEU A 169 4.30 -10.48 15.68
C LEU A 169 5.47 -10.73 16.64
N LYS A 170 5.40 -11.76 17.47
CA LYS A 170 6.49 -12.13 18.39
C LYS A 170 7.79 -12.39 17.64
N ASN A 171 7.75 -13.22 16.60
CA ASN A 171 8.91 -13.51 15.77
C ASN A 171 9.44 -12.23 15.10
N TYR A 172 8.55 -11.42 14.53
CA TYR A 172 8.88 -10.14 13.91
C TYR A 172 9.68 -9.20 14.84
N LEU A 173 9.29 -9.12 16.12
CA LEU A 173 9.98 -8.32 17.13
C LEU A 173 11.35 -8.94 17.51
N GLN A 174 11.39 -10.26 17.73
CA GLN A 174 12.61 -10.98 18.11
C GLN A 174 13.67 -10.91 17.02
N ASP A 175 13.31 -11.19 15.77
CA ASP A 175 14.22 -11.22 14.62
C ASP A 175 14.85 -9.84 14.36
N ARG A 176 14.18 -8.76 14.76
CA ARG A 176 14.64 -7.38 14.55
C ARG A 176 15.22 -6.73 15.80
N GLY A 177 15.31 -7.47 16.92
CA GLY A 177 15.79 -6.95 18.19
C GLY A 177 14.95 -5.80 18.75
N TYR A 178 13.65 -5.77 18.44
CA TYR A 178 12.74 -4.76 18.97
C TYR A 178 12.26 -5.12 20.39
N PRO A 179 11.86 -4.11 21.19
CA PRO A 179 11.25 -4.38 22.48
C PRO A 179 10.04 -5.30 22.35
N MET A 180 9.88 -6.24 23.29
CA MET A 180 8.69 -7.11 23.42
C MET A 180 7.47 -6.35 23.98
N LYS A 181 7.28 -5.12 23.52
CA LYS A 181 6.21 -4.18 23.89
C LYS A 181 5.81 -3.43 22.62
N VAL A 182 4.52 -3.35 22.40
CA VAL A 182 3.92 -2.69 21.24
C VAL A 182 2.75 -1.82 21.69
N VAL A 183 2.44 -0.80 20.91
CA VAL A 183 1.17 -0.07 20.98
C VAL A 183 0.24 -0.66 19.93
N LEU A 184 -0.99 -0.96 20.32
CA LEU A 184 -2.02 -1.42 19.39
C LEU A 184 -2.87 -0.23 18.94
N SER A 185 -3.22 -0.24 17.67
CA SER A 185 -4.13 0.73 17.05
C SER A 185 -5.16 -0.05 16.24
N GLU A 186 -6.41 0.35 16.37
CA GLU A 186 -7.54 -0.24 15.68
C GLU A 186 -8.19 0.84 14.82
N ASP A 187 -8.49 0.52 13.56
CA ASP A 187 -9.17 1.45 12.65
C ASP A 187 -10.08 0.69 11.67
N GLY A 188 -11.12 1.36 11.18
CA GLY A 188 -12.08 0.84 10.21
C GLY A 188 -12.04 1.64 8.92
N THR A 189 -11.47 1.06 7.85
CA THR A 189 -11.46 1.70 6.53
C THR A 189 -12.67 1.26 5.71
N ARG A 190 -13.45 2.21 5.20
CA ARG A 190 -14.61 1.91 4.34
C ARG A 190 -14.18 1.21 3.06
N LEU A 191 -14.89 0.14 2.70
CA LEU A 191 -14.68 -0.63 1.48
C LEU A 191 -15.91 -0.58 0.57
N VAL A 192 -15.68 -0.85 -0.71
CA VAL A 192 -16.76 -1.27 -1.61
C VAL A 192 -17.00 -2.75 -1.36
N GLY A 193 -18.15 -3.09 -0.77
CA GLY A 193 -18.51 -4.46 -0.45
C GLY A 193 -18.46 -5.34 -1.69
N LYS A 194 -17.51 -6.28 -1.71
CA LYS A 194 -17.31 -7.23 -2.80
C LYS A 194 -17.08 -8.61 -2.21
N VAL A 195 -17.85 -9.57 -2.69
CA VAL A 195 -17.68 -10.97 -2.34
C VAL A 195 -16.73 -11.64 -3.32
N MET A 196 -15.74 -12.36 -2.81
CA MET A 196 -14.76 -13.08 -3.62
C MET A 196 -14.56 -14.49 -3.10
N TYR A 197 -14.32 -15.43 -4.02
CA TYR A 197 -13.91 -16.77 -3.67
C TYR A 197 -12.38 -16.82 -3.51
N HIS A 198 -11.92 -17.33 -2.37
CA HIS A 198 -10.52 -17.51 -2.05
C HIS A 198 -10.13 -18.99 -2.24
N LEU A 199 -9.38 -19.25 -3.31
CA LEU A 199 -9.11 -20.62 -3.79
C LEU A 199 -8.30 -21.46 -2.79
N SER A 200 -7.29 -20.89 -2.13
CA SER A 200 -6.39 -21.67 -1.26
C SER A 200 -7.02 -22.08 0.07
N THR A 201 -8.02 -21.33 0.56
CA THR A 201 -8.75 -21.65 1.80
C THR A 201 -10.11 -22.29 1.52
N ASN A 202 -10.53 -22.35 0.25
CA ASN A 202 -11.87 -22.77 -0.14
C ASN A 202 -12.97 -21.99 0.62
N GLN A 203 -12.86 -20.65 0.62
CA GLN A 203 -13.76 -19.77 1.38
C GLN A 203 -14.34 -18.66 0.52
N VAL A 204 -15.50 -18.17 0.94
CA VAL A 204 -16.13 -16.97 0.39
C VAL A 204 -15.84 -15.80 1.33
N VAL A 205 -15.07 -14.82 0.87
CA VAL A 205 -14.62 -13.65 1.63
C VAL A 205 -15.45 -12.43 1.24
N GLY A 206 -15.76 -11.56 2.21
CA GLY A 206 -16.47 -10.29 1.97
C GLY A 206 -17.83 -10.16 2.67
N PHE A 207 -18.27 -11.20 3.38
CA PHE A 207 -19.37 -11.11 4.34
C PHE A 207 -18.84 -10.73 5.73
N VAL A 208 -19.70 -10.22 6.60
CA VAL A 208 -19.34 -9.94 8.00
C VAL A 208 -19.21 -11.28 8.75
N PRO A 209 -18.01 -11.65 9.26
CA PRO A 209 -17.86 -12.83 10.11
C PRO A 209 -18.57 -12.61 11.44
N LYS A 210 -19.07 -13.69 12.04
CA LYS A 210 -19.61 -13.63 13.39
C LYS A 210 -18.47 -13.42 14.38
N LEU A 211 -18.74 -12.69 15.46
CA LEU A 211 -17.79 -12.60 16.57
C LEU A 211 -18.03 -13.74 17.55
N THR A 212 -16.96 -14.36 17.99
CA THR A 212 -16.96 -15.34 19.08
C THR A 212 -17.30 -14.67 20.41
N GLY A 213 -17.53 -15.46 21.47
CA GLY A 213 -17.75 -14.94 22.82
C GLY A 213 -16.62 -14.06 23.36
N ASN A 214 -15.42 -14.11 22.75
CA ASN A 214 -14.27 -13.30 23.12
C ASN A 214 -14.12 -12.05 22.24
N GLY A 215 -15.12 -11.68 21.44
CA GLY A 215 -15.06 -10.44 20.65
C GLY A 215 -14.11 -10.47 19.44
N ILE A 216 -13.54 -11.65 19.12
CA ILE A 216 -12.73 -11.90 17.92
C ILE A 216 -13.57 -12.55 16.82
N PRO A 217 -13.28 -12.31 15.53
CA PRO A 217 -13.97 -12.96 14.43
C PRO A 217 -13.82 -14.48 14.45
N GLU A 218 -14.90 -15.19 14.13
CA GLU A 218 -14.87 -16.62 13.89
C GLU A 218 -14.13 -16.90 12.57
N LEU A 219 -13.00 -17.58 12.67
CA LEU A 219 -12.19 -17.94 11.52
C LEU A 219 -12.98 -18.88 10.61
N SER A 220 -12.77 -18.73 9.29
CA SER A 220 -13.37 -19.65 8.31
C SER A 220 -14.90 -19.67 8.34
N SER A 221 -15.55 -18.54 8.65
CA SER A 221 -17.01 -18.40 8.78
C SER A 221 -17.80 -18.84 7.53
N PHE A 222 -17.20 -18.81 6.34
CA PHE A 222 -17.90 -19.01 5.06
C PHE A 222 -17.19 -20.02 4.14
N PRO A 223 -17.17 -21.32 4.51
CA PRO A 223 -16.58 -22.36 3.66
C PRO A 223 -17.40 -22.59 2.38
N ALA A 224 -16.71 -22.63 1.23
CA ALA A 224 -17.32 -22.87 -0.07
C ALA A 224 -17.51 -24.37 -0.34
N THR A 225 -18.37 -25.03 0.43
CA THR A 225 -18.60 -26.48 0.30
C THR A 225 -19.44 -26.85 -0.92
N SER A 226 -20.37 -25.99 -1.32
CA SER A 226 -21.22 -26.18 -2.52
C SER A 226 -21.79 -24.85 -3.01
N SER A 227 -22.26 -24.83 -4.26
CA SER A 227 -22.94 -23.65 -4.83
C SER A 227 -24.20 -23.26 -4.05
N THR A 228 -24.97 -24.22 -3.55
CA THR A 228 -26.16 -23.96 -2.72
C THR A 228 -25.79 -23.31 -1.40
N VAL A 229 -24.74 -23.78 -0.73
CA VAL A 229 -24.24 -23.16 0.51
C VAL A 229 -23.76 -21.74 0.25
N MET A 230 -23.02 -21.52 -0.83
CA MET A 230 -22.59 -20.17 -1.22
C MET A 230 -23.78 -19.26 -1.50
N ALA A 231 -24.81 -19.73 -2.23
CA ALA A 231 -26.02 -18.97 -2.51
C ALA A 231 -26.77 -18.58 -1.23
N ASN A 232 -26.82 -19.49 -0.24
CA ASN A 232 -27.41 -19.18 1.07
C ASN A 232 -26.66 -18.07 1.80
N TYR A 233 -25.33 -17.97 1.65
CA TYR A 233 -24.57 -16.88 2.28
C TYR A 233 -25.02 -15.50 1.80
N PHE A 234 -25.26 -15.33 0.49
CA PHE A 234 -25.75 -14.07 -0.08
C PHE A 234 -27.15 -13.68 0.41
N GLN A 235 -27.97 -14.64 0.82
CA GLN A 235 -29.34 -14.37 1.31
C GLN A 235 -29.37 -14.07 2.80
N GLN A 236 -28.45 -14.67 3.56
CA GLN A 236 -28.52 -14.71 5.03
C GLN A 236 -27.51 -13.81 5.73
N ASN A 237 -26.50 -13.29 5.03
CA ASN A 237 -25.40 -12.55 5.64
C ASN A 237 -25.26 -11.15 5.06
N GLU A 238 -24.82 -10.23 5.91
CA GLU A 238 -24.56 -8.85 5.52
C GLU A 238 -23.17 -8.75 4.86
N LEU A 239 -23.09 -7.94 3.81
CA LEU A 239 -21.81 -7.62 3.16
C LEU A 239 -20.98 -6.72 4.07
N SER A 240 -19.70 -7.02 4.16
CA SER A 240 -18.75 -6.12 4.80
C SER A 240 -18.64 -4.82 4.00
N ASN A 241 -18.74 -3.68 4.68
CA ASN A 241 -18.52 -2.35 4.10
C ASN A 241 -17.37 -1.60 4.79
N TYR A 242 -16.69 -2.23 5.76
CA TYR A 242 -15.43 -1.77 6.34
C TYR A 242 -14.43 -2.92 6.46
N ALA A 243 -13.15 -2.67 6.19
CA ALA A 243 -12.07 -3.49 6.71
C ALA A 243 -11.66 -2.93 8.07
N TYR A 244 -11.88 -3.73 9.11
CA TYR A 244 -11.35 -3.46 10.44
C TYR A 244 -9.92 -3.98 10.51
N VAL A 245 -8.98 -3.11 10.85
CA VAL A 245 -7.55 -3.39 10.85
C VAL A 245 -7.00 -3.14 12.24
N ILE A 246 -6.21 -4.09 12.73
CA ILE A 246 -5.49 -3.99 13.98
C ILE A 246 -4.00 -3.97 13.67
N MET A 247 -3.33 -2.86 13.97
CA MET A 247 -1.90 -2.67 13.76
C MET A 247 -1.16 -2.61 15.09
N ALA A 248 -0.02 -3.29 15.17
CA ALA A 248 0.94 -3.21 16.26
C ALA A 248 2.12 -2.32 15.86
N GLN A 249 2.33 -1.22 16.59
CA GLN A 249 3.49 -0.35 16.45
C GLN A 249 4.52 -0.72 17.52
N PRO A 250 5.72 -1.21 17.13
CA PRO A 250 6.80 -1.43 18.08
C PRO A 250 7.26 -0.11 18.71
N LEU A 251 7.69 -0.15 19.97
CA LEU A 251 8.25 1.00 20.69
C LEU A 251 9.70 1.31 20.25
N SER A 252 9.87 1.57 18.96
CA SER A 252 11.13 1.95 18.32
C SER A 252 10.83 2.94 17.20
N SER A 253 11.56 4.05 17.16
CA SER A 253 11.25 5.24 16.34
C SER A 253 11.29 5.00 14.83
N LYS A 254 11.86 3.89 14.38
CA LYS A 254 11.97 3.52 12.96
C LYS A 254 11.39 2.14 12.64
N ALA A 255 10.74 1.50 13.61
CA ALA A 255 10.18 0.17 13.40
C ALA A 255 8.89 0.27 12.58
N PRO A 256 8.76 -0.48 11.47
CA PRO A 256 7.52 -0.48 10.71
C PRO A 256 6.39 -1.13 11.53
N PRO A 257 5.14 -0.67 11.38
CA PRO A 257 4.01 -1.31 12.04
C PRO A 257 3.77 -2.71 11.48
N PHE A 258 3.23 -3.58 12.32
CA PHE A 258 2.88 -4.96 11.98
C PHE A 258 1.36 -5.13 11.96
N CYS A 259 0.82 -5.67 10.87
CA CYS A 259 -0.61 -5.96 10.77
C CYS A 259 -0.96 -7.23 11.55
N VAL A 260 -1.66 -7.07 12.68
CA VAL A 260 -2.03 -8.15 13.59
C VAL A 260 -3.23 -8.94 13.08
N CYS A 261 -4.27 -8.24 12.65
CA CYS A 261 -5.53 -8.85 12.21
C CYS A 261 -6.25 -7.88 11.25
N VAL A 262 -6.94 -8.44 10.25
CA VAL A 262 -7.84 -7.71 9.36
C VAL A 262 -9.10 -8.53 9.17
N PHE A 263 -10.28 -7.92 9.27
CA PHE A 263 -11.54 -8.60 8.97
C PHE A 263 -12.64 -7.64 8.49
N GLY A 264 -13.59 -8.19 7.75
CA GLY A 264 -14.76 -7.44 7.31
C GLY A 264 -15.71 -7.08 8.46
N THR A 265 -16.31 -5.90 8.41
CA THR A 265 -17.33 -5.47 9.39
C THR A 265 -18.29 -4.47 8.79
N ILE A 266 -19.34 -4.18 9.55
CA ILE A 266 -20.28 -3.06 9.35
C ILE A 266 -20.09 -1.95 10.37
N ASN A 267 -19.02 -2.03 11.17
CA ASN A 267 -18.69 -1.10 12.24
C ASN A 267 -19.79 -0.96 13.31
N LYS A 268 -20.46 -2.09 13.64
CA LYS A 268 -21.50 -2.17 14.69
C LYS A 268 -21.07 -3.07 15.83
N PHE A 269 -19.95 -2.73 16.47
CA PHE A 269 -19.44 -3.45 17.64
C PHE A 269 -20.08 -2.93 18.92
N SER A 270 -20.35 -3.80 19.89
CA SER A 270 -20.62 -3.36 21.27
C SER A 270 -19.33 -3.07 22.02
N ALA A 271 -19.38 -2.22 23.03
CA ALA A 271 -18.24 -1.96 23.91
C ALA A 271 -17.71 -3.26 24.54
N ASP A 272 -18.61 -4.13 25.02
CA ASP A 272 -18.25 -5.43 25.60
C ASP A 272 -17.47 -6.32 24.61
N GLN A 273 -17.85 -6.31 23.33
CA GLN A 273 -17.14 -7.08 22.30
C GLN A 273 -15.72 -6.55 22.05
N VAL A 274 -15.49 -5.25 22.19
CA VAL A 274 -14.16 -4.67 22.08
C VAL A 274 -13.33 -4.99 23.31
N ASP A 275 -13.91 -4.88 24.51
CA ASP A 275 -13.21 -5.18 25.77
C ASP A 275 -12.82 -6.65 25.89
N LEU A 276 -13.71 -7.57 25.48
CA LEU A 276 -13.47 -9.02 25.55
C LEU A 276 -12.34 -9.47 24.63
N ARG A 277 -12.07 -8.75 23.54
CA ARG A 277 -10.98 -9.06 22.59
C ARG A 277 -9.60 -8.99 23.23
N TRP A 278 -9.45 -8.14 24.24
CA TRP A 278 -8.17 -7.80 24.85
C TRP A 278 -7.97 -8.41 26.24
N LYS A 279 -8.91 -9.24 26.70
CA LYS A 279 -8.81 -10.02 27.94
C LYS A 279 -8.20 -11.39 27.68
#